data_AF-A0AAW7D9B7-F1
#
_entry.id   AF-A0AAW7D9B7-F1
#
_cell.length_a   1.000
_cell.length_b   1.000
_cell.length_c   1.000
_cell.angle_alpha   90.00
_cell.angle_beta   90.00
_cell.angle_gamma   90.00
#
_symmetry.space_group_name_H-M   'P 1'
#
loop_
_entity.id
_entity.type
_entity.pdbx_description
1 polymer ?
#
loop_
_entity_poly.entity_id
_entity_poly.type
_entity_poly.pdbx_seq_one_letter_code
_entity_poly.pdbx_strand_id
1 'polypeptide(L)'
;MIYKKTIIFVQVLLCFLCISCKGQVISDEVCKENLSEALDKYNTYMTLSQDEYLLKESLDYLGNSFLCENTKEVSVELKISILLILNQFVEGEKFVLSLKEDDFKKPYKKQMYLYYFESKLCGEESCRLSKLKDIELSIEKYIEEKKIFEEEVYYDLFLIKNELLSEDQFAKQISESIKQFPYYKDFFETLNATFKETEKVSLPN
;
A
#
# COMPACT_ATOMS: atom_id res chain seq x y z
N MET A 1 -12.40 22.24 -56.38
CA MET A 1 -12.89 22.95 -55.18
C MET A 1 -13.57 22.06 -54.13
N ILE A 2 -13.77 20.76 -54.41
CA ILE A 2 -14.42 19.80 -53.50
C ILE A 2 -13.44 19.28 -52.41
N TYR A 3 -12.20 18.95 -52.80
CA TYR A 3 -11.15 18.46 -51.88
C TYR A 3 -10.79 19.39 -50.72
N LYS A 4 -10.81 20.72 -50.94
CA LYS A 4 -10.57 21.70 -49.86
C LYS A 4 -11.67 21.68 -48.79
N LYS A 5 -12.92 21.40 -49.17
CA LYS A 5 -14.03 21.31 -48.21
C LYS A 5 -13.94 20.04 -47.37
N THR A 6 -13.49 18.93 -47.95
CA THR A 6 -13.31 17.65 -47.23
C THR A 6 -12.18 17.70 -46.20
N ILE A 7 -11.06 18.36 -46.52
CA ILE A 7 -9.92 18.51 -45.60
C ILE A 7 -10.31 19.37 -44.39
N ILE A 8 -11.02 20.47 -44.60
CA ILE A 8 -11.49 21.34 -43.51
C ILE A 8 -12.46 20.58 -42.59
N PHE A 9 -13.33 19.73 -43.15
CA PHE A 9 -14.29 18.95 -42.37
C PHE A 9 -13.60 17.91 -41.48
N VAL A 10 -12.58 17.20 -42.00
CA VAL A 10 -11.79 16.23 -41.22
C VAL A 10 -10.99 16.93 -40.10
N GLN A 11 -10.45 18.12 -40.36
CA GLN A 11 -9.68 18.88 -39.39
C GLN A 11 -10.55 19.41 -38.23
N VAL A 12 -11.79 19.83 -38.51
CA VAL A 12 -12.77 20.21 -37.49
C VAL A 12 -13.23 19.00 -36.66
N LEU A 13 -13.41 17.83 -37.30
CA LEU A 13 -13.82 16.60 -36.62
C LEU A 13 -12.72 16.09 -35.66
N LEU A 14 -11.45 16.18 -36.07
CA LEU A 14 -10.29 15.88 -35.22
C LEU A 14 -10.15 16.86 -34.04
N CYS A 15 -10.42 18.15 -34.24
CA CYS A 15 -10.42 19.12 -33.15
C CYS A 15 -11.55 18.87 -32.13
N PHE A 16 -12.72 18.39 -32.55
CA PHE A 16 -13.80 18.03 -31.63
C PHE A 16 -13.48 16.81 -30.77
N LEU A 17 -12.76 15.81 -31.31
CA LEU A 17 -12.31 14.64 -30.55
C LEU A 17 -11.30 15.01 -29.44
N CYS A 18 -10.54 16.09 -29.61
CA CYS A 18 -9.60 16.57 -28.59
C CYS A 18 -10.26 17.37 -27.45
N ILE A 19 -11.54 17.78 -27.58
CA ILE A 19 -12.22 18.60 -26.55
C ILE A 19 -12.98 17.72 -25.52
N SER A 20 -13.20 16.43 -25.83
CA SER A 20 -13.88 15.49 -24.92
C SER A 20 -12.97 14.83 -23.87
N CYS A 21 -11.67 15.14 -23.83
CA CYS A 21 -10.80 14.81 -22.70
C CYS A 21 -10.72 15.98 -21.72
N LYS A 22 -11.86 16.50 -21.25
CA LYS A 22 -11.88 17.25 -19.99
C LYS A 22 -12.22 16.25 -18.90
N GLY A 23 -11.24 15.99 -18.03
CA GLY A 23 -11.32 15.03 -16.94
C GLY A 23 -12.68 15.08 -16.27
N GLN A 24 -13.38 13.95 -16.34
CA GLN A 24 -14.65 13.77 -15.67
C GLN A 24 -14.38 14.01 -14.19
N VAL A 25 -14.93 15.10 -13.64
CA VAL A 25 -14.83 15.35 -12.20
C VAL A 25 -15.61 14.23 -11.55
N ILE A 26 -14.90 13.26 -11.00
CA ILE A 26 -15.50 12.14 -10.28
C ILE A 26 -16.09 12.75 -9.02
N SER A 27 -17.37 12.50 -8.79
CA SER A 27 -18.01 12.96 -7.56
C SER A 27 -17.47 12.16 -6.37
N ASP A 28 -17.40 12.81 -5.22
CA ASP A 28 -17.01 12.15 -3.97
C ASP A 28 -17.87 10.91 -3.67
N GLU A 29 -19.15 10.93 -4.06
CA GLU A 29 -20.05 9.79 -3.87
C GLU A 29 -19.64 8.58 -4.69
N VAL A 30 -19.27 8.78 -5.96
CA VAL A 30 -18.76 7.70 -6.83
C VAL A 30 -17.46 7.14 -6.27
N CYS A 31 -16.58 8.00 -5.73
CA CYS A 31 -15.35 7.54 -5.08
C CYS A 31 -15.63 6.70 -3.83
N LYS A 32 -16.64 7.04 -3.02
CA LYS A 32 -17.04 6.24 -1.85
C LYS A 32 -17.67 4.91 -2.25
N GLU A 33 -18.56 4.92 -3.23
CA GLU A 33 -19.17 3.69 -3.76
C GLU A 33 -18.09 2.74 -4.29
N ASN A 34 -17.18 3.25 -5.12
CA ASN A 34 -16.07 2.46 -5.64
C ASN A 34 -15.13 1.95 -4.53
N LEU A 35 -14.81 2.77 -3.52
CA LEU A 35 -14.00 2.32 -2.39
C LEU A 35 -14.72 1.20 -1.61
N SER A 36 -16.04 1.32 -1.42
CA SER A 36 -16.86 0.31 -0.75
C SER A 36 -16.84 -1.02 -1.52
N GLU A 37 -17.02 -0.98 -2.84
CA GLU A 37 -16.94 -2.17 -3.70
C GLU A 37 -15.53 -2.78 -3.68
N ALA A 38 -14.49 -1.96 -3.75
CA ALA A 38 -13.11 -2.42 -3.65
C ALA A 38 -12.85 -3.16 -2.32
N LEU A 39 -13.34 -2.62 -1.20
CA LEU A 39 -13.23 -3.24 0.12
C LEU A 39 -14.02 -4.54 0.20
N ASP A 40 -15.22 -4.62 -0.37
CA ASP A 40 -16.02 -5.85 -0.39
C ASP A 40 -15.28 -6.99 -1.10
N LYS A 41 -14.71 -6.71 -2.29
CA LYS A 41 -13.91 -7.69 -3.04
C LYS A 41 -12.66 -8.12 -2.28
N TYR A 42 -11.94 -7.16 -1.70
CA TYR A 42 -10.75 -7.44 -0.89
C TYR A 42 -11.09 -8.30 0.33
N ASN A 43 -12.13 -7.96 1.07
CA ASN A 43 -12.54 -8.71 2.26
C ASN A 43 -13.01 -10.13 1.90
N THR A 44 -13.73 -10.28 0.79
CA THR A 44 -14.14 -11.59 0.27
C THR A 44 -12.93 -12.45 -0.07
N TYR A 45 -11.90 -11.88 -0.71
CA TYR A 45 -10.65 -12.58 -0.95
C TYR A 45 -10.00 -13.05 0.36
N MET A 46 -9.88 -12.15 1.34
CA MET A 46 -9.20 -12.41 2.61
C MET A 46 -9.90 -13.45 3.48
N THR A 47 -11.22 -13.62 3.34
CA THR A 47 -12.03 -14.42 4.28
C THR A 47 -12.67 -15.67 3.69
N LEU A 48 -12.95 -15.72 2.37
CA LEU A 48 -13.83 -16.74 1.79
C LEU A 48 -13.22 -17.56 0.66
N SER A 49 -12.49 -16.94 -0.29
CA SER A 49 -12.15 -17.64 -1.54
C SER A 49 -10.67 -17.72 -1.87
N GLN A 50 -9.84 -16.77 -1.42
CA GLN A 50 -8.47 -16.57 -1.93
C GLN A 50 -8.38 -16.52 -3.47
N ASP A 51 -9.45 -16.09 -4.16
CA ASP A 51 -9.48 -15.95 -5.61
C ASP A 51 -8.85 -14.61 -6.05
N GLU A 52 -7.67 -14.67 -6.67
CA GLU A 52 -6.96 -13.49 -7.18
C GLU A 52 -7.79 -12.63 -8.15
N TYR A 53 -8.82 -13.18 -8.80
CA TYR A 53 -9.72 -12.40 -9.65
C TYR A 53 -10.43 -11.28 -8.84
N LEU A 54 -10.79 -11.55 -7.59
CA LEU A 54 -11.40 -10.55 -6.70
C LEU A 54 -10.45 -9.39 -6.39
N LEU A 55 -9.15 -9.67 -6.28
CA LEU A 55 -8.14 -8.63 -6.09
C LEU A 55 -8.00 -7.75 -7.34
N LYS A 56 -8.12 -8.33 -8.54
CA LYS A 56 -8.14 -7.57 -9.80
C LYS A 56 -9.38 -6.70 -9.91
N GLU A 57 -10.56 -7.23 -9.57
CA GLU A 57 -11.80 -6.43 -9.51
C GLU A 57 -11.68 -5.29 -8.48
N SER A 58 -11.06 -5.56 -7.33
CA SER A 58 -10.80 -4.53 -6.31
C SER A 58 -9.91 -3.41 -6.86
N LEU A 59 -8.85 -3.74 -7.61
CA LEU A 59 -7.99 -2.75 -8.27
C LEU A 59 -8.74 -1.92 -9.32
N ASP A 60 -9.66 -2.53 -10.07
CA ASP A 60 -10.47 -1.85 -11.08
C ASP A 60 -11.37 -0.79 -10.42
N TYR A 61 -12.01 -1.12 -9.30
CA TYR A 61 -12.79 -0.15 -8.51
C TYR A 61 -11.91 0.96 -7.91
N LEU A 62 -10.65 0.67 -7.55
CA LEU A 62 -9.72 1.68 -7.04
C LEU A 62 -9.16 2.61 -8.13
N GLY A 63 -9.41 2.34 -9.41
CA GLY A 63 -8.75 2.96 -10.56
C GLY A 63 -8.64 4.48 -10.51
N ASN A 64 -9.66 5.18 -10.00
CA ASN A 64 -9.63 6.63 -9.78
C ASN A 64 -10.02 7.07 -8.36
N SER A 65 -10.34 6.16 -7.44
CA SER A 65 -10.82 6.49 -6.10
C SER A 65 -9.75 7.19 -5.24
N PHE A 66 -8.47 7.02 -5.57
CA PHE A 66 -7.37 7.75 -4.94
C PHE A 66 -7.23 9.22 -5.42
N LEU A 67 -8.00 9.64 -6.43
CA LEU A 67 -8.03 11.04 -6.87
C LEU A 67 -8.94 11.91 -6.00
N CYS A 68 -9.90 11.30 -5.30
CA CYS A 68 -10.80 12.00 -4.39
C CYS A 68 -10.17 12.17 -3.01
N GLU A 69 -10.15 13.40 -2.50
CA GLU A 69 -9.50 13.74 -1.22
C GLU A 69 -10.04 12.91 -0.04
N ASN A 70 -11.35 12.72 0.02
CA ASN A 70 -12.03 12.02 1.12
C ASN A 70 -11.77 10.51 1.20
N THR A 71 -11.36 9.87 0.10
CA THR A 71 -11.11 8.42 0.00
C THR A 71 -9.66 8.10 -0.27
N LYS A 72 -8.82 9.12 -0.44
CA LYS A 72 -7.46 8.98 -0.97
C LYS A 72 -6.60 8.05 -0.14
N GLU A 73 -6.44 8.34 1.14
CA GLU A 73 -5.52 7.60 2.03
C GLU A 73 -5.87 6.11 2.04
N VAL A 74 -7.15 5.78 2.25
CA VAL A 74 -7.63 4.39 2.29
C VAL A 74 -7.46 3.71 0.92
N SER A 75 -7.77 4.42 -0.16
CA SER A 75 -7.60 3.87 -1.52
C SER A 75 -6.14 3.59 -1.86
N VAL A 76 -5.22 4.47 -1.41
CA VAL A 76 -3.77 4.30 -1.58
C VAL A 76 -3.29 3.08 -0.82
N GLU A 77 -3.61 2.97 0.47
CA GLU A 77 -3.17 1.84 1.30
C GLU A 77 -3.74 0.51 0.81
N LEU A 78 -5.03 0.48 0.43
CA LEU A 78 -5.66 -0.73 -0.10
C LEU A 78 -5.03 -1.15 -1.42
N LYS A 79 -4.80 -0.21 -2.35
CA LYS A 79 -4.16 -0.50 -3.63
C LYS A 79 -2.74 -1.06 -3.44
N ILE A 80 -1.95 -0.47 -2.55
CA ILE A 80 -0.60 -0.97 -2.25
C ILE A 80 -0.67 -2.39 -1.68
N SER A 81 -1.58 -2.64 -0.74
CA SER A 81 -1.77 -3.96 -0.13
C SER A 81 -2.13 -5.02 -1.17
N ILE A 82 -3.04 -4.71 -2.09
CA ILE A 82 -3.41 -5.62 -3.18
C ILE A 82 -2.24 -5.90 -4.12
N LEU A 83 -1.47 -4.86 -4.50
CA LEU A 83 -0.29 -5.03 -5.36
C LEU A 83 0.78 -5.91 -4.69
N LEU A 84 0.95 -5.81 -3.38
CA LEU A 84 1.83 -6.69 -2.61
C LEU A 84 1.34 -8.14 -2.63
N ILE A 85 0.05 -8.38 -2.39
CA ILE A 85 -0.53 -9.73 -2.39
C ILE A 85 -0.40 -10.38 -3.78
N LEU A 86 -0.62 -9.62 -4.85
CA LEU A 86 -0.50 -10.08 -6.23
C LEU A 86 0.97 -10.17 -6.72
N ASN A 87 1.95 -9.89 -5.86
CA ASN A 87 3.37 -9.82 -6.22
C ASN A 87 3.68 -8.88 -7.40
N GLN A 88 2.86 -7.84 -7.60
CA GLN A 88 3.02 -6.84 -8.65
C GLN A 88 3.96 -5.72 -8.18
N PHE A 89 5.21 -6.09 -7.88
CA PHE A 89 6.14 -5.19 -7.19
C PHE A 89 6.61 -4.01 -8.06
N VAL A 90 6.78 -4.22 -9.36
CA VAL A 90 7.18 -3.15 -10.31
C VAL A 90 6.05 -2.12 -10.46
N GLU A 91 4.81 -2.58 -10.57
CA GLU A 91 3.63 -1.72 -10.63
C GLU A 91 3.42 -0.98 -9.31
N GLY A 92 3.64 -1.66 -8.18
CA GLY A 92 3.60 -1.10 -6.83
C GLY A 92 4.60 0.02 -6.62
N GLU A 93 5.87 -0.20 -6.97
CA GLU A 93 6.93 0.81 -6.92
C GLU A 93 6.54 2.06 -7.72
N LYS A 94 6.12 1.87 -8.98
CA LYS A 94 5.68 2.98 -9.85
C LYS A 94 4.49 3.73 -9.29
N PHE A 95 3.53 3.03 -8.69
CA PHE A 95 2.38 3.64 -8.06
C PHE A 95 2.80 4.52 -6.87
N VAL A 96 3.63 4.01 -5.96
CA VAL A 96 4.13 4.79 -4.81
C VAL A 96 4.95 6.01 -5.26
N LEU A 97 5.78 5.88 -6.29
CA LEU A 97 6.54 6.99 -6.87
C LEU A 97 5.63 8.09 -7.45
N SER A 98 4.43 7.74 -7.92
CA SER A 98 3.47 8.70 -8.48
C SER A 98 2.76 9.56 -7.42
N LEU A 99 2.80 9.14 -6.15
CA LEU A 99 2.10 9.79 -5.03
C LEU A 99 3.00 10.83 -4.33
N LYS A 100 2.38 11.79 -3.64
CA LYS A 100 3.04 12.72 -2.72
C LYS A 100 3.10 12.14 -1.31
N GLU A 101 3.94 12.69 -0.45
CA GLU A 101 4.01 12.27 0.97
C GLU A 101 2.67 12.52 1.69
N ASP A 102 2.03 13.66 1.42
CA ASP A 102 0.72 14.03 1.98
C ASP A 102 -0.46 13.20 1.43
N ASP A 103 -0.22 12.29 0.47
CA ASP A 103 -1.23 11.32 0.03
C ASP A 103 -1.30 10.10 0.98
N PHE A 104 -0.41 10.03 1.98
CA PHE A 104 -0.37 8.98 3.00
C PHE A 104 -0.75 9.54 4.37
N LYS A 105 -1.43 8.72 5.17
CA LYS A 105 -1.84 9.04 6.55
C LYS A 105 -0.65 9.44 7.44
N LYS A 106 0.54 8.87 7.19
CA LYS A 106 1.77 9.17 7.93
C LYS A 106 2.93 9.45 6.97
N PRO A 107 3.78 10.44 7.28
CA PRO A 107 4.84 10.89 6.37
C PRO A 107 5.88 9.80 6.04
N TYR A 108 6.17 8.86 6.96
CA TYR A 108 7.12 7.78 6.68
C TYR A 108 6.57 6.72 5.71
N LYS A 109 5.23 6.60 5.56
CA LYS A 109 4.63 5.46 4.84
C LYS A 109 5.01 5.44 3.36
N LYS A 110 5.17 6.60 2.73
CA LYS A 110 5.63 6.64 1.34
C LYS A 110 6.97 5.94 1.17
N GLN A 111 7.95 6.30 2.02
CA GLN A 111 9.29 5.72 1.98
C GLN A 111 9.26 4.24 2.38
N MET A 112 8.48 3.90 3.40
CA MET A 112 8.26 2.50 3.81
C MET A 112 7.81 1.64 2.63
N TYR A 113 6.73 2.01 1.94
CA TYR A 113 6.22 1.23 0.83
C TYR A 113 7.19 1.20 -0.35
N LEU A 114 7.83 2.33 -0.68
CA LEU A 114 8.82 2.39 -1.75
C LEU A 114 9.95 1.40 -1.51
N TYR A 115 10.59 1.47 -0.34
CA TYR A 115 11.67 0.55 0.01
C TYR A 115 11.20 -0.88 0.19
N TYR A 116 9.95 -1.09 0.61
CA TYR A 116 9.40 -2.44 0.69
C TYR A 116 9.29 -3.06 -0.70
N PHE A 117 8.76 -2.34 -1.69
CA PHE A 117 8.75 -2.80 -3.09
C PHE A 117 10.16 -3.01 -3.63
N GLU A 118 11.08 -2.06 -3.42
CA GLU A 118 12.49 -2.21 -3.82
C GLU A 118 13.14 -3.45 -3.18
N SER A 119 12.81 -3.76 -1.92
CA SER A 119 13.33 -4.95 -1.23
C SER A 119 12.88 -6.25 -1.89
N LYS A 120 11.64 -6.32 -2.41
CA LYS A 120 11.10 -7.48 -3.12
C LYS A 120 11.66 -7.60 -4.54
N LEU A 121 12.17 -6.50 -5.11
CA LEU A 121 12.82 -6.45 -6.43
C LEU A 121 14.33 -6.72 -6.36
N CYS A 122 14.93 -6.73 -5.17
CA CYS A 122 16.36 -7.03 -4.99
C CYS A 122 16.68 -8.47 -5.44
N GLY A 123 17.72 -8.63 -6.27
CA GLY A 123 18.26 -9.94 -6.63
C GLY A 123 19.23 -10.52 -5.60
N GLU A 124 19.69 -9.71 -4.65
CA GLU A 124 20.64 -10.10 -3.60
C GLU A 124 20.08 -9.83 -2.20
N GLU A 125 20.39 -10.72 -1.26
CA GLU A 125 19.97 -10.59 0.13
C GLU A 125 20.52 -9.33 0.82
N SER A 126 21.74 -8.92 0.47
CA SER A 126 22.38 -7.69 0.96
C SER A 126 21.55 -6.45 0.62
N CYS A 127 21.07 -6.37 -0.62
CA CYS A 127 20.18 -5.32 -1.11
C CYS A 127 18.85 -5.34 -0.34
N ARG A 128 18.21 -6.51 -0.23
CA ARG A 128 16.92 -6.67 0.47
C ARG A 128 17.02 -6.18 1.91
N LEU A 129 18.02 -6.66 2.65
CA LEU A 129 18.24 -6.30 4.06
C LEU A 129 18.58 -4.81 4.22
N SER A 130 19.32 -4.22 3.28
CA SER A 130 19.59 -2.77 3.31
C SER A 130 18.29 -1.97 3.22
N LYS A 131 17.40 -2.33 2.28
CA LYS A 131 16.12 -1.63 2.11
C LYS A 131 15.21 -1.78 3.32
N LEU A 132 15.11 -2.98 3.89
CA LEU A 132 14.33 -3.20 5.10
C LEU A 132 14.88 -2.42 6.31
N LYS A 133 16.20 -2.28 6.44
CA LYS A 133 16.82 -1.42 7.47
C LYS A 133 16.53 0.06 7.26
N ASP A 134 16.54 0.53 6.02
CA ASP A 134 16.18 1.93 5.73
C ASP A 134 14.72 2.22 6.12
N ILE A 135 13.82 1.23 6.00
CA ILE A 135 12.44 1.32 6.50
C ILE A 135 12.42 1.38 8.03
N GLU A 136 13.08 0.43 8.71
CA GLU A 136 13.16 0.38 10.19
C GLU A 136 13.60 1.74 10.75
N LEU A 137 14.69 2.30 10.22
CA LEU A 137 15.21 3.61 10.65
C LEU A 137 14.23 4.77 10.41
N SER A 138 13.48 4.75 9.29
CA SER A 138 12.49 5.79 8.98
C SER A 138 11.32 5.77 9.98
N ILE A 139 10.86 4.57 10.36
CA ILE A 139 9.80 4.40 11.35
C ILE A 139 10.29 4.77 12.76
N GLU A 140 11.49 4.32 13.15
CA GLU A 140 12.08 4.64 14.46
C GLU A 140 12.27 6.16 14.62
N LYS A 141 12.76 6.85 13.59
CA LYS A 141 12.86 8.31 13.58
C LYS A 141 11.51 8.98 13.79
N TYR A 142 10.44 8.50 13.13
CA TYR A 142 9.09 9.04 13.34
C TYR A 142 8.63 8.88 14.80
N ILE A 143 8.86 7.71 15.40
CA ILE A 143 8.52 7.43 16.80
C ILE A 143 9.26 8.39 17.74
N GLU A 144 10.56 8.60 17.52
CA GLU A 144 11.40 9.51 18.31
C GLU A 144 10.94 10.97 18.22
N GLU A 145 10.51 11.41 17.03
CA GLU A 145 10.03 12.76 16.79
C GLU A 145 8.65 13.02 17.39
N LYS A 146 7.71 12.08 17.24
CA LYS A 146 6.32 12.23 17.72
C LYS A 146 6.17 12.04 19.22
N LYS A 147 6.96 11.14 19.82
CA LYS A 147 6.94 10.81 21.26
C LYS A 147 5.57 10.40 21.80
N ILE A 148 4.70 9.89 20.94
CA ILE A 148 3.37 9.37 21.28
C ILE A 148 3.31 7.92 20.81
N PHE A 149 2.70 7.07 21.64
CA PHE A 149 2.47 5.68 21.27
C PHE A 149 1.31 5.58 20.29
N GLU A 150 1.56 5.01 19.11
CA GLU A 150 0.56 4.76 18.08
C GLU A 150 0.67 3.29 17.65
N GLU A 151 -0.35 2.47 17.97
CA GLU A 151 -0.34 1.02 17.69
C GLU A 151 -0.01 0.69 16.23
N GLU A 152 -0.60 1.42 15.29
CA GLU A 152 -0.36 1.23 13.86
C GLU A 152 1.11 1.48 13.48
N VAL A 153 1.81 2.41 14.14
CA VAL A 153 3.24 2.67 13.88
C VAL A 153 4.11 1.52 14.40
N TYR A 154 3.77 1.00 15.58
CA TYR A 154 4.48 -0.15 16.12
C TYR A 154 4.15 -1.44 15.35
N TYR A 155 2.94 -1.58 14.84
CA TYR A 155 2.59 -2.67 13.92
C TYR A 155 3.50 -2.64 12.68
N ASP A 156 3.60 -1.48 12.01
CA ASP A 156 4.45 -1.30 10.84
C ASP A 156 5.92 -1.59 11.17
N LEU A 157 6.42 -1.10 12.32
CA LEU A 157 7.79 -1.38 12.78
C LEU A 157 8.03 -2.88 12.97
N PHE A 158 7.14 -3.57 13.68
CA PHE A 158 7.31 -4.99 13.98
C PHE A 158 7.08 -5.89 12.77
N LEU A 159 6.25 -5.47 11.81
CA LEU A 159 6.16 -6.15 10.52
C LEU A 159 7.52 -6.19 9.81
N ILE A 160 8.25 -5.08 9.81
CA ILE A 160 9.58 -4.98 9.20
C ILE A 160 10.63 -5.73 10.03
N LYS A 161 10.60 -5.60 11.36
CA LYS A 161 11.51 -6.34 12.26
C LYS A 161 11.34 -7.86 12.11
N ASN A 162 10.14 -8.35 11.83
CA ASN A 162 9.89 -9.77 11.58
C ASN A 162 10.62 -10.29 10.31
N GLU A 163 10.84 -9.43 9.31
CA GLU A 163 11.61 -9.81 8.12
C GLU A 163 13.14 -9.64 8.28
N LEU A 164 13.58 -8.91 9.30
CA LEU A 164 14.99 -8.57 9.56
C LEU A 164 15.66 -9.43 10.63
N LEU A 165 14.92 -9.80 11.66
CA LEU A 165 15.45 -10.39 12.89
C LEU A 165 15.21 -11.90 12.93
N SER A 166 16.06 -12.63 13.66
CA SER A 166 15.74 -14.01 14.03
C SER A 166 14.57 -14.06 15.03
N GLU A 167 13.90 -15.21 15.16
CA GLU A 167 12.80 -15.40 16.12
C GLU A 167 13.19 -14.97 17.54
N ASP A 168 14.38 -15.36 18.02
CA ASP A 168 14.88 -15.00 19.35
C ASP A 168 15.10 -13.48 19.50
N GLN A 169 15.64 -12.84 18.46
CA GLN A 169 15.86 -11.40 18.45
C GLN A 169 14.54 -10.64 18.42
N PHE A 170 13.58 -11.10 17.62
CA PHE A 170 12.23 -10.56 17.53
C PHE A 170 11.49 -10.67 18.88
N ALA A 171 11.47 -11.85 19.50
CA ALA A 171 10.84 -12.08 20.79
C ALA A 171 11.47 -11.22 21.91
N LYS A 172 12.79 -11.00 21.83
CA LYS A 172 13.49 -10.07 22.73
C LYS A 172 13.03 -8.62 22.53
N GLN A 173 12.92 -8.14 21.30
CA GLN A 173 12.43 -6.79 21.00
C GLN A 173 10.99 -6.57 21.48
N ILE A 174 10.11 -7.56 21.30
CA ILE A 174 8.75 -7.54 21.88
C ILE A 174 8.81 -7.42 23.40
N SER A 175 9.62 -8.24 24.05
CA SER A 175 9.75 -8.24 25.52
C SER A 175 10.28 -6.91 26.06
N GLU A 176 11.21 -6.27 25.34
CA GLU A 176 11.72 -4.94 25.66
C GLU A 176 10.63 -3.87 25.49
N SER A 177 9.84 -3.95 24.42
CA SER A 177 8.72 -3.03 24.17
C SER A 177 7.61 -3.13 25.22
N ILE A 178 7.28 -4.34 25.67
CA ILE A 178 6.33 -4.57 26.78
C ILE A 178 6.85 -3.92 28.08
N LYS A 179 8.15 -4.01 28.36
CA LYS A 179 8.74 -3.37 29.55
C LYS A 179 8.69 -1.85 29.47
N GLN A 180 8.90 -1.30 28.28
CA GLN A 180 8.84 0.14 28.04
C GLN A 180 7.39 0.68 28.07
N PHE A 181 6.44 -0.11 27.58
CA PHE A 181 5.04 0.26 27.40
C PHE A 181 4.09 -0.78 28.02
N PRO A 182 4.09 -0.94 29.36
CA PRO A 182 3.36 -2.01 30.03
C PRO A 182 1.83 -1.92 29.85
N TYR A 183 1.29 -0.73 29.59
CA TYR A 183 -0.12 -0.53 29.30
C TYR A 183 -0.56 -1.21 27.98
N TYR A 184 0.34 -1.30 27.00
CA TYR A 184 0.08 -1.89 25.68
C TYR A 184 0.56 -3.33 25.57
N LYS A 185 0.68 -4.02 26.71
CA LYS A 185 1.16 -5.41 26.77
C LYS A 185 0.37 -6.33 25.83
N ASP A 186 -0.95 -6.28 25.89
CA ASP A 186 -1.83 -7.17 25.13
C ASP A 186 -1.66 -6.99 23.61
N PHE A 187 -1.41 -5.76 23.16
CA PHE A 187 -1.07 -5.45 21.78
C PHE A 187 0.23 -6.15 21.35
N PHE A 188 1.31 -5.99 22.11
CA PHE A 188 2.60 -6.61 21.81
C PHE A 188 2.58 -8.15 21.90
N GLU A 189 1.83 -8.71 22.84
CA GLU A 189 1.63 -10.17 22.93
C GLU A 189 0.87 -10.70 21.72
N THR A 190 -0.14 -9.96 21.25
CA THR A 190 -0.90 -10.30 20.05
C THR A 190 0.00 -10.25 18.81
N LEU A 191 0.81 -9.19 18.64
CA LEU A 191 1.80 -9.11 17.54
C LEU A 191 2.71 -10.35 17.52
N ASN A 192 3.26 -10.71 18.67
CA ASN A 192 4.16 -11.85 18.79
C ASN A 192 3.48 -13.17 18.42
N ALA A 193 2.21 -13.36 18.79
CA ALA A 193 1.44 -14.52 18.41
C ALA A 193 1.17 -14.56 16.89
N THR A 194 0.71 -13.44 16.31
CA THR A 194 0.40 -13.34 14.88
C THR A 194 1.60 -13.68 13.99
N PHE A 195 2.78 -13.14 14.29
CA PHE A 195 3.96 -13.38 13.45
C PHE A 195 4.53 -14.80 13.61
N LYS A 196 4.43 -15.41 14.79
CA LYS A 196 4.82 -16.81 15.01
C LYS A 196 3.94 -17.82 14.30
N GLU A 197 2.65 -17.52 14.12
CA GLU A 197 1.74 -18.38 13.37
C GLU A 197 1.99 -18.29 11.86
N THR A 198 2.39 -17.12 11.37
CA THR A 198 2.63 -16.86 9.94
C THR A 198 3.81 -17.67 9.39
N GLU A 199 4.87 -17.89 10.18
CA GLU A 199 6.02 -18.72 9.80
C GLU A 199 5.70 -20.22 9.66
N LYS A 200 4.65 -20.71 10.35
CA LYS A 200 4.25 -22.13 10.27
C LYS A 200 3.47 -22.46 8.99
N VAL A 201 2.90 -21.44 8.33
CA VAL A 201 2.06 -21.60 7.12
C VAL A 201 2.89 -21.44 5.83
N SER A 202 4.03 -20.75 5.88
CA SER A 202 4.91 -20.51 4.73
C SER A 202 5.85 -21.68 4.36
N LEU A 203 5.74 -22.83 5.03
CA LEU A 203 6.42 -24.08 4.66
C LEU A 203 5.41 -25.11 4.08
N PRO A 204 5.07 -25.04 2.78
CA PRO A 204 4.61 -26.22 2.06
C PRO A 204 5.82 -27.08 1.70
N ASN A 205 5.75 -28.37 2.05
CA ASN A 205 6.61 -29.42 1.49
C ASN A 205 6.53 -29.48 -0.04
#